data_AF-A0A8H7C1P8-F1
#
_entry.id   AF-A0A8H7C1P8-F1
#
_cell.length_a   1.000
_cell.length_b   1.000
_cell.length_c   1.000
_cell.angle_alpha   90.00
_cell.angle_beta   90.00
_cell.angle_gamma   90.00
#
_symmetry.space_group_name_H-M   'P 1'
#
loop_
_entity.id
_entity.type
_entity.pdbx_description
1 polymer ?
#
loop_
_entity_poly.entity_id
_entity_poly.type
_entity_poly.pdbx_seq_one_letter_code
_entity_poly.pdbx_strand_id
1 'polypeptide(L)'
;MPTSKRKISDLAYNANSLLLSLHEFQESLDEASTLPQANIKSGPLILIPEVKDLAEYQGSAEVEGKALSMEVLKQLIELVRRHVSVVTQAGSRVLINLILLRVASAMSTDQMDVNIIPEYPIFRALSPNHHSFDGVVDFLLTKLPGRYTPFLLGDPTIALSNPNAIKGPTSSTIFEAKRENVRVAIPRAVKATASYCKQHSLQVLRGCVTSGEQWVFFVYRVAIDGGGVVSCSEEFNIGPRFEGLPLILGLLHDWVNNTMDRQQIFFTYE
;
A
#
# COMPACT_ATOMS: atom_id res chain seq x y z
N MET A 1 38.53 10.96 40.19
CA MET A 1 37.83 11.20 38.91
C MET A 1 36.36 10.84 39.10
N PRO A 2 35.39 11.71 38.80
CA PRO A 2 33.99 11.38 38.96
C PRO A 2 33.54 10.50 37.79
N THR A 3 33.13 9.26 38.10
CA THR A 3 32.45 8.38 37.14
C THR A 3 31.05 8.92 36.87
N SER A 4 30.86 9.54 35.71
CA SER A 4 29.54 9.97 35.22
C SER A 4 28.63 8.74 35.13
N LYS A 5 27.62 8.68 36.01
CA LYS A 5 26.58 7.64 35.96
C LYS A 5 25.71 7.91 34.74
N ARG A 6 25.90 7.13 33.67
CA ARG A 6 25.00 7.14 32.50
C ARG A 6 23.58 6.79 32.98
N LYS A 7 22.61 7.64 32.65
CA LYS A 7 21.21 7.40 32.97
C LYS A 7 20.63 6.40 31.98
N ILE A 8 19.64 5.63 32.41
CA ILE A 8 18.91 4.69 31.54
C ILE A 8 18.28 5.42 30.33
N SER A 9 17.90 6.68 30.50
CA SER A 9 17.45 7.57 29.40
C SER A 9 18.48 7.73 28.29
N ASP A 10 19.77 7.74 28.62
CA ASP A 10 20.87 7.93 27.66
C ASP A 10 21.09 6.65 26.85
N LEU A 11 20.76 5.48 27.40
CA LEU A 11 20.78 4.19 26.70
C LEU A 11 19.58 4.05 25.77
N ALA A 12 18.38 4.44 26.21
CA ALA A 12 17.17 4.41 25.39
C ALA A 12 17.24 5.40 24.21
N TYR A 13 17.78 6.60 24.44
CA TYR A 13 18.00 7.61 23.39
C TYR A 13 18.99 7.11 22.33
N ASN A 14 20.10 6.49 22.75
CA ASN A 14 21.10 5.92 21.82
C ASN A 14 20.56 4.72 21.03
N ALA A 15 19.76 3.84 21.63
CA ALA A 15 19.17 2.71 20.93
C ALA A 15 18.17 3.17 19.85
N ASN A 16 17.31 4.15 20.17
CA ASN A 16 16.37 4.71 19.19
C ASN A 16 17.09 5.46 18.07
N SER A 17 18.14 6.22 18.40
CA SER A 17 18.98 6.88 17.39
C SER A 17 19.66 5.87 16.47
N LEU A 18 20.18 4.76 17.02
CA LEU A 18 20.83 3.73 16.23
C LEU A 18 19.85 3.00 15.32
N LEU A 19 18.63 2.70 15.80
CA LEU A 19 17.56 2.11 15.00
C LEU A 19 17.10 3.03 13.88
N LEU A 20 16.98 4.33 14.14
CA LEU A 20 16.68 5.33 13.12
C LEU A 20 17.79 5.39 12.05
N SER A 21 19.05 5.45 12.46
CA SER A 21 20.18 5.46 11.52
C SER A 21 20.32 4.16 10.74
N LEU A 22 19.99 3.00 11.33
CA LEU A 22 19.94 1.72 10.63
C LEU A 22 18.80 1.68 9.60
N HIS A 23 17.62 2.20 9.94
CA HIS A 23 16.50 2.31 9.01
C HIS A 23 16.82 3.27 7.86
N GLU A 24 17.38 4.44 8.16
CA GLU A 24 17.83 5.43 7.15
C GLU A 24 18.93 4.85 6.25
N PHE A 25 19.88 4.11 6.83
CA PHE A 25 20.92 3.45 6.06
C PHE A 25 20.34 2.34 5.15
N GLN A 26 19.39 1.56 5.65
CA GLN A 26 18.70 0.54 4.85
C GLN A 26 17.85 1.15 3.73
N GLU A 27 17.15 2.25 4.00
CA GLU A 27 16.45 3.03 2.97
C GLU A 27 17.42 3.55 1.90
N SER A 28 18.61 4.05 2.31
CA SER A 28 19.63 4.54 1.37
C SER A 28 20.24 3.43 0.48
N LEU A 29 20.37 2.21 1.00
CA LEU A 29 20.86 1.06 0.24
C LEU A 29 19.83 0.55 -0.77
N ASP A 30 18.55 0.59 -0.41
CA ASP A 30 17.45 0.17 -1.28
C ASP A 30 17.17 1.20 -2.39
N GLU A 31 17.28 2.50 -2.09
CA GLU A 31 17.14 3.62 -3.03
C GLU A 31 18.22 3.64 -4.13
N ALA A 32 19.39 3.04 -3.88
CA ALA A 32 20.48 2.96 -4.85
C ALA A 32 20.12 2.12 -6.09
N SER A 33 19.06 1.30 -6.00
CA SER A 33 18.63 0.44 -7.08
C SER A 33 17.54 1.12 -7.92
N THR A 34 17.85 1.46 -9.17
CA THR A 34 16.88 2.13 -10.07
C THR A 34 15.96 1.12 -10.76
N LEU A 35 14.79 1.57 -11.26
CA LEU A 35 13.89 0.71 -12.05
C LEU A 35 14.54 0.13 -13.33
N PRO A 36 15.36 0.89 -14.09
CA PRO A 36 16.05 0.36 -15.26
C PRO A 36 17.00 -0.81 -14.96
N GLN A 37 17.67 -0.81 -13.79
CA GLN A 37 18.53 -1.92 -13.38
C GLN A 37 17.73 -3.23 -13.17
N ALA A 38 16.45 -3.11 -12.83
CA ALA A 38 15.54 -4.26 -12.72
C ALA A 38 14.85 -4.62 -14.05
N ASN A 39 15.26 -4.03 -15.18
CA ASN A 39 14.58 -4.12 -16.47
C ASN A 39 13.09 -3.73 -16.39
N ILE A 40 12.78 -2.71 -15.57
CA ILE A 40 11.43 -2.17 -15.41
C ILE A 40 11.36 -0.80 -16.10
N LYS A 41 10.50 -0.70 -17.12
CA LYS A 41 10.19 0.56 -17.81
C LYS A 41 9.12 1.32 -17.03
N SER A 42 9.16 2.64 -17.07
CA SER A 42 8.17 3.51 -16.42
C SER A 42 7.41 4.32 -17.46
N GLY A 43 6.11 4.49 -17.25
CA GLY A 43 5.24 5.37 -18.04
C GLY A 43 4.20 6.07 -17.15
N PRO A 44 3.42 7.01 -17.70
CA PRO A 44 2.35 7.66 -16.95
C PRO A 44 1.10 6.76 -16.87
N LEU A 45 0.28 7.04 -15.86
CA LEU A 45 -1.07 6.51 -15.68
C LEU A 45 -2.01 7.72 -15.52
N ILE A 46 -2.81 8.01 -16.52
CA ILE A 46 -3.55 9.28 -16.58
C ILE A 46 -4.97 9.06 -16.13
N LEU A 47 -5.42 9.83 -15.13
CA LEU A 47 -6.80 9.83 -14.69
C LEU A 47 -7.68 10.35 -15.83
N ILE A 48 -8.68 9.57 -16.23
CA ILE A 48 -9.63 9.95 -17.28
C ILE A 48 -10.60 10.99 -16.68
N PRO A 49 -10.60 12.25 -17.15
CA PRO A 49 -11.39 13.31 -16.53
C PRO A 49 -12.89 13.02 -16.48
N GLU A 50 -13.43 12.34 -17.49
CA GLU A 50 -14.87 12.08 -17.67
C GLU A 50 -15.44 11.11 -16.64
N VAL A 51 -14.59 10.31 -15.98
CA VAL A 51 -15.00 9.30 -14.98
C VAL A 51 -14.56 9.68 -13.57
N LYS A 52 -13.98 10.87 -13.39
CA LYS A 52 -13.57 11.39 -12.07
C LYS A 52 -14.77 11.51 -11.11
N ASP A 53 -15.87 12.11 -11.58
CA ASP A 53 -17.08 12.28 -10.77
C ASP A 53 -17.66 10.93 -10.34
N LEU A 54 -17.53 9.90 -11.17
CA LEU A 54 -17.94 8.53 -10.83
C LEU A 54 -17.06 7.95 -9.71
N ALA A 55 -15.75 8.15 -9.76
CA ALA A 55 -14.85 7.73 -8.68
C ALA A 55 -15.19 8.44 -7.37
N GLU A 56 -15.38 9.76 -7.40
CA GLU A 56 -15.76 10.54 -6.22
C GLU A 56 -17.12 10.11 -5.64
N TYR A 57 -18.09 9.83 -6.51
CA TYR A 57 -19.39 9.28 -6.11
C TYR A 57 -19.23 7.92 -5.41
N GLN A 58 -18.44 7.00 -5.99
CA GLN A 58 -18.17 5.69 -5.41
C GLN A 58 -17.46 5.80 -4.05
N GLY A 59 -16.46 6.66 -3.94
CA GLY A 59 -15.74 6.87 -2.69
C GLY A 59 -16.57 7.55 -1.61
N SER A 60 -17.60 8.32 -2.01
CA SER A 60 -18.55 8.98 -1.10
C SER A 60 -19.71 8.08 -0.68
N ALA A 61 -19.90 6.93 -1.34
CA ALA A 61 -21.07 6.08 -1.12
C ALA A 61 -21.14 5.58 0.34
N GLU A 62 -22.26 5.87 0.99
CA GLU A 62 -22.59 5.31 2.29
C GLU A 62 -23.19 3.92 2.12
N VAL A 63 -22.76 2.99 2.97
CA VAL A 63 -23.27 1.61 2.97
C VAL A 63 -24.03 1.40 4.26
N GLU A 64 -25.32 1.10 4.15
CA GLU A 64 -26.19 0.90 5.31
C GLU A 64 -25.65 -0.20 6.22
N GLY A 65 -25.73 0.02 7.54
CA GLY A 65 -25.27 -0.93 8.55
C GLY A 65 -23.75 -1.04 8.71
N LYS A 66 -22.95 -0.22 8.02
CA LYS A 66 -21.49 -0.16 8.21
C LYS A 66 -21.10 0.84 9.30
N ALA A 67 -20.07 0.50 10.06
CA ALA A 67 -19.69 1.23 11.27
C ALA A 67 -18.95 2.57 10.99
N LEU A 68 -18.26 2.69 9.86
CA LEU A 68 -17.43 3.84 9.54
C LEU A 68 -17.99 4.61 8.34
N SER A 69 -18.78 5.66 8.61
CA SER A 69 -19.30 6.58 7.60
C SER A 69 -18.23 7.57 7.12
N MET A 70 -18.50 8.30 6.03
CA MET A 70 -17.62 9.36 5.53
C MET A 70 -17.44 10.47 6.57
N GLU A 71 -18.51 10.87 7.25
CA GLU A 71 -18.46 11.93 8.26
C GLU A 71 -17.61 11.52 9.47
N VAL A 72 -17.80 10.28 9.96
CA VAL A 72 -16.97 9.75 11.04
C VAL A 72 -15.50 9.65 10.62
N LEU A 73 -15.22 9.20 9.38
CA LEU A 73 -13.87 9.16 8.86
C LEU A 73 -13.22 10.56 8.87
N LYS A 74 -13.92 11.60 8.37
CA LYS A 74 -13.40 12.97 8.36
C LYS A 74 -13.05 13.46 9.77
N GLN A 75 -13.92 13.21 10.74
CA GLN A 75 -13.67 13.56 12.15
C GLN A 75 -12.45 12.82 12.72
N LEU A 76 -12.29 11.53 12.42
CA LEU A 76 -11.13 10.76 12.84
C LEU A 76 -9.84 11.25 12.18
N ILE A 77 -9.85 11.57 10.89
CA ILE A 77 -8.70 12.16 10.20
C ILE A 77 -8.34 13.50 10.83
N GLU A 78 -9.33 14.34 11.15
CA GLU A 78 -9.09 15.63 11.80
C GLU A 78 -8.44 15.45 13.19
N LEU A 79 -8.89 14.48 13.97
CA LEU A 79 -8.28 14.13 15.26
C LEU A 79 -6.82 13.68 15.08
N VAL A 80 -6.54 12.83 14.09
CA VAL A 80 -5.17 12.41 13.78
C VAL A 80 -4.31 13.61 13.38
N ARG A 81 -4.78 14.46 12.47
CA ARG A 81 -4.06 15.68 12.06
C ARG A 81 -3.77 16.62 13.24
N ARG A 82 -4.66 16.67 14.22
CA ARG A 82 -4.51 17.55 15.41
C ARG A 82 -3.56 16.98 16.47
N HIS A 83 -3.49 15.66 16.60
CA HIS A 83 -2.86 15.02 17.75
C HIS A 83 -1.70 14.06 17.42
N VAL A 84 -1.51 13.72 16.14
CA VAL A 84 -0.49 12.77 15.68
C VAL A 84 0.43 13.43 14.67
N SER A 85 1.74 13.26 14.85
CA SER A 85 2.73 13.75 13.89
C SER A 85 2.74 12.89 12.63
N VAL A 86 1.94 13.29 11.63
CA VAL A 86 1.77 12.56 10.35
C VAL A 86 3.02 12.59 9.46
N VAL A 87 4.01 13.43 9.77
CA VAL A 87 5.34 13.42 9.12
C VAL A 87 6.21 12.24 9.56
N THR A 88 5.85 11.57 10.66
CA THR A 88 6.51 10.32 11.07
C THR A 88 5.84 9.13 10.42
N GLN A 89 6.58 8.05 10.16
CA GLN A 89 6.01 6.83 9.56
C GLN A 89 4.97 6.18 10.47
N ALA A 90 5.16 6.22 11.78
CA ALA A 90 4.16 5.75 12.72
C ALA A 90 2.86 6.57 12.61
N GLY A 91 2.98 7.90 12.51
CA GLY A 91 1.83 8.79 12.36
C GLY A 91 1.12 8.65 11.01
N SER A 92 1.86 8.55 9.91
CA SER A 92 1.28 8.31 8.58
C SER A 92 0.53 6.97 8.54
N ARG A 93 1.09 5.92 9.13
CA ARG A 93 0.42 4.62 9.26
C ARG A 93 -0.90 4.68 10.02
N VAL A 94 -1.06 5.54 11.04
CA VAL A 94 -2.35 5.74 11.71
C VAL A 94 -3.39 6.26 10.72
N LEU A 95 -3.04 7.28 9.94
CA LEU A 95 -3.93 7.86 8.93
C LEU A 95 -4.28 6.85 7.82
N ILE A 96 -3.27 6.14 7.31
CA ILE A 96 -3.46 5.09 6.30
C ILE A 96 -4.42 4.02 6.82
N ASN A 97 -4.23 3.53 8.05
CA ASN A 97 -5.11 2.54 8.65
C ASN A 97 -6.57 3.01 8.71
N LEU A 98 -6.84 4.27 9.07
CA LEU A 98 -8.22 4.79 9.09
C LEU A 98 -8.87 4.76 7.70
N ILE A 99 -8.13 5.15 6.67
CA ILE A 99 -8.60 5.16 5.28
C ILE A 99 -8.82 3.73 4.79
N LEU A 100 -7.88 2.83 5.03
CA LEU A 100 -8.00 1.41 4.66
C LEU A 100 -9.15 0.73 5.43
N LEU A 101 -9.38 1.06 6.69
CA LEU A 101 -10.51 0.57 7.48
C LEU A 101 -11.84 1.05 6.89
N ARG A 102 -11.92 2.29 6.39
CA ARG A 102 -13.12 2.76 5.67
C ARG A 102 -13.36 1.93 4.43
N VAL A 103 -12.31 1.71 3.62
CA VAL A 103 -12.38 0.89 2.41
C VAL A 103 -12.85 -0.53 2.76
N ALA A 104 -12.22 -1.17 3.75
CA ALA A 104 -12.58 -2.51 4.20
C ALA A 104 -14.04 -2.57 4.68
N SER A 105 -14.44 -1.63 5.54
CA SER A 105 -15.81 -1.56 6.04
C SER A 105 -16.85 -1.33 4.93
N ALA A 106 -16.53 -0.52 3.92
CA ALA A 106 -17.42 -0.24 2.79
C ALA A 106 -17.60 -1.47 1.88
N MET A 107 -16.49 -2.18 1.65
CA MET A 107 -16.39 -3.19 0.60
C MET A 107 -16.69 -4.61 1.08
N SER A 108 -16.57 -4.89 2.38
CA SER A 108 -16.93 -6.19 2.93
C SER A 108 -18.45 -6.41 2.85
N THR A 109 -18.85 -7.59 2.42
CA THR A 109 -20.23 -8.07 2.34
C THR A 109 -20.37 -9.37 3.12
N ASP A 110 -21.58 -9.91 3.21
CA ASP A 110 -21.82 -11.18 3.90
C ASP A 110 -21.07 -12.38 3.27
N GLN A 111 -20.59 -12.24 2.03
CA GLN A 111 -19.90 -13.29 1.29
C GLN A 111 -18.39 -13.07 1.19
N MET A 112 -17.97 -11.81 1.09
CA MET A 112 -16.59 -11.42 0.79
C MET A 112 -16.11 -10.39 1.80
N ASP A 113 -14.93 -10.61 2.38
CA ASP A 113 -14.29 -9.65 3.26
C ASP A 113 -13.07 -9.02 2.59
N VAL A 114 -12.86 -7.75 2.89
CA VAL A 114 -11.60 -7.03 2.62
C VAL A 114 -10.81 -6.94 3.93
N ASN A 115 -9.60 -7.48 3.89
CA ASN A 115 -8.73 -7.66 5.04
C ASN A 115 -7.44 -6.85 4.89
N ILE A 116 -7.01 -6.19 5.97
CA ILE A 116 -5.79 -5.37 6.00
C ILE A 116 -4.71 -6.19 6.71
N ILE A 117 -3.61 -6.48 6.02
CA ILE A 117 -2.45 -7.17 6.58
C ILE A 117 -1.28 -6.19 6.64
N PRO A 118 -0.97 -5.62 7.81
CA PRO A 118 0.20 -4.78 7.96
C PRO A 118 1.49 -5.60 7.90
N GLU A 119 2.58 -4.98 7.46
CA GLU A 119 3.95 -5.53 7.48
C GLU A 119 4.05 -6.92 6.83
N TYR A 120 3.44 -7.09 5.65
CA TYR A 120 3.44 -8.38 4.97
C TYR A 120 4.82 -8.68 4.35
N PRO A 121 5.46 -9.81 4.69
CA PRO A 121 6.74 -10.19 4.12
C PRO A 121 6.58 -10.72 2.68
N ILE A 122 7.37 -10.19 1.75
CA ILE A 122 7.52 -10.71 0.39
C ILE A 122 8.78 -11.57 0.36
N PHE A 123 8.58 -12.87 0.21
CA PHE A 123 9.66 -13.85 0.27
C PHE A 123 10.39 -13.97 -1.07
N ARG A 124 11.66 -14.34 -0.97
CA ARG A 124 12.59 -14.45 -2.09
C ARG A 124 12.11 -15.46 -3.13
N ALA A 125 11.65 -14.98 -4.28
CA ALA A 125 11.54 -15.82 -5.47
C ALA A 125 12.95 -16.03 -6.06
N LEU A 126 13.56 -17.20 -5.81
CA LEU A 126 14.87 -17.56 -6.35
C LEU A 126 14.90 -17.32 -7.87
N SER A 127 15.75 -16.39 -8.33
CA SER A 127 16.03 -16.15 -9.74
C SER A 127 17.44 -16.65 -10.05
N PRO A 128 17.67 -17.37 -11.17
CA PRO A 128 19.01 -17.78 -11.59
C PRO A 128 19.94 -16.60 -11.91
N ASN A 129 19.38 -15.45 -12.33
CA ASN A 129 20.13 -14.25 -12.66
C ASN A 129 19.92 -13.18 -11.58
N HIS A 130 21.03 -12.78 -10.98
CA HIS A 130 21.17 -11.91 -9.82
C HIS A 130 20.35 -10.62 -9.92
N HIS A 131 19.20 -10.56 -9.27
CA HIS A 131 18.68 -9.45 -8.46
C HIS A 131 17.52 -10.03 -7.63
N SER A 132 17.74 -10.31 -6.35
CA SER A 132 16.67 -10.75 -5.45
C SER A 132 16.17 -9.54 -4.68
N PHE A 133 14.87 -9.27 -4.71
CA PHE A 133 14.24 -8.30 -3.82
C PHE A 133 13.52 -9.08 -2.73
N ASP A 134 14.05 -9.03 -1.51
CA ASP A 134 13.32 -9.34 -0.30
C ASP A 134 12.83 -8.02 0.32
N GLY A 135 11.73 -8.07 1.05
CA GLY A 135 11.19 -6.86 1.66
C GLY A 135 9.91 -7.09 2.42
N VAL A 136 9.53 -6.08 3.18
CA VAL A 136 8.25 -6.00 3.87
C VAL A 136 7.49 -4.86 3.23
N VAL A 137 6.27 -5.13 2.76
CA VAL A 137 5.35 -4.08 2.33
C VAL A 137 4.58 -3.59 3.55
N ASP A 138 4.34 -2.28 3.62
CA ASP A 138 3.68 -1.70 4.79
C ASP A 138 2.26 -2.23 4.97
N PHE A 139 1.50 -2.39 3.89
CA PHE A 139 0.19 -3.07 3.93
C PHE A 139 -0.07 -3.90 2.68
N LEU A 140 -0.70 -5.05 2.89
CA LEU A 140 -1.36 -5.84 1.85
C LEU A 140 -2.86 -5.82 2.14
N LEU A 141 -3.65 -5.35 1.17
CA LEU A 141 -5.11 -5.35 1.26
C LEU A 141 -5.65 -6.51 0.45
N THR A 142 -6.27 -7.49 1.10
CA THR A 142 -6.72 -8.73 0.46
C THR A 142 -8.23 -8.87 0.51
N LYS A 143 -8.88 -9.08 -0.65
CA LYS A 143 -10.30 -9.42 -0.73
C LYS A 143 -10.48 -10.91 -0.98
N LEU A 144 -11.26 -11.59 -0.12
CA LEU A 144 -11.49 -13.04 -0.20
C LEU A 144 -12.84 -13.45 0.41
N PRO A 145 -13.30 -14.71 0.25
CA PRO A 145 -14.54 -15.17 0.90
C PRO A 145 -14.46 -15.14 2.42
N GLY A 146 -15.39 -14.46 3.10
CA GLY A 146 -15.25 -14.09 4.52
C GLY A 146 -15.03 -15.25 5.50
N ARG A 147 -15.47 -16.47 5.14
CA ARG A 147 -15.17 -17.69 5.91
C ARG A 147 -13.67 -17.96 6.13
N TYR A 148 -12.79 -17.41 5.30
CA TYR A 148 -11.34 -17.55 5.43
C TYR A 148 -10.67 -16.39 6.16
N THR A 149 -11.41 -15.34 6.54
CA THR A 149 -10.87 -14.18 7.27
C THR A 149 -10.13 -14.60 8.55
N PRO A 150 -10.66 -15.48 9.44
CA PRO A 150 -9.93 -15.90 10.63
C PRO A 150 -8.63 -16.65 10.31
N PHE A 151 -8.61 -17.42 9.23
CA PHE A 151 -7.41 -18.14 8.79
C PHE A 151 -6.35 -17.19 8.23
N LEU A 152 -6.76 -16.25 7.37
CA LEU A 152 -5.88 -15.22 6.81
C LEU A 152 -5.28 -14.36 7.92
N LEU A 153 -6.09 -13.84 8.84
CA LEU A 153 -5.62 -12.94 9.89
C LEU A 153 -4.82 -13.67 10.99
N GLY A 154 -5.01 -14.99 11.14
CA GLY A 154 -4.23 -15.81 12.06
C GLY A 154 -2.80 -16.05 11.58
N ASP A 155 -2.61 -16.34 10.28
CA ASP A 155 -1.30 -16.47 9.66
C ASP A 155 -1.36 -16.07 8.17
N PRO A 156 -1.13 -14.78 7.85
CA PRO A 156 -1.25 -14.29 6.48
C PRO A 156 -0.26 -14.95 5.52
N THR A 157 0.95 -15.25 5.99
CA THR A 157 1.99 -15.86 5.19
C THR A 157 1.59 -17.27 4.77
N ILE A 158 1.19 -18.12 5.71
CA ILE A 158 0.75 -19.49 5.39
C ILE A 158 -0.50 -19.45 4.49
N ALA A 159 -1.44 -18.57 4.81
CA ALA A 159 -2.70 -18.47 4.07
C ALA A 159 -2.51 -18.08 2.61
N LEU A 160 -1.64 -17.10 2.33
CA LEU A 160 -1.41 -16.60 0.96
C LEU A 160 -0.34 -17.38 0.20
N SER A 161 0.58 -18.06 0.88
CA SER A 161 1.60 -18.89 0.22
C SER A 161 1.04 -20.18 -0.36
N ASN A 162 -0.12 -20.64 0.12
CA ASN A 162 -0.77 -21.86 -0.34
C ASN A 162 -1.96 -21.54 -1.27
N PRO A 163 -1.80 -21.66 -2.61
CA PRO A 163 -2.86 -21.34 -3.56
C PRO A 163 -4.11 -22.22 -3.42
N ASN A 164 -4.02 -23.35 -2.72
CA ASN A 164 -5.15 -24.26 -2.49
C ASN A 164 -5.85 -24.03 -1.14
N ALA A 165 -5.28 -23.22 -0.25
CA ALA A 165 -5.84 -23.02 1.10
C ALA A 165 -7.12 -22.16 1.07
N ILE A 166 -7.17 -21.16 0.19
CA ILE A 166 -8.32 -20.27 0.03
C ILE A 166 -9.02 -20.61 -1.29
N LYS A 167 -10.21 -21.20 -1.20
CA LYS A 167 -11.05 -21.46 -2.38
C LYS A 167 -11.96 -20.28 -2.67
N GLY A 168 -11.77 -19.64 -3.83
CA GLY A 168 -12.60 -18.55 -4.32
C GLY A 168 -11.77 -17.41 -4.91
N PRO A 169 -12.43 -16.34 -5.41
CA PRO A 169 -11.71 -15.17 -5.90
C PRO A 169 -10.90 -14.55 -4.76
N THR A 170 -9.61 -14.35 -4.99
CA THR A 170 -8.70 -13.66 -4.07
C THR A 170 -7.98 -12.58 -4.85
N SER A 171 -8.02 -11.34 -4.36
CA SER A 171 -7.22 -10.23 -4.89
C SER A 171 -6.40 -9.60 -3.78
N SER A 172 -5.21 -9.10 -4.10
CA SER A 172 -4.33 -8.44 -3.12
C SER A 172 -3.66 -7.22 -3.71
N THR A 173 -3.79 -6.08 -3.06
CA THR A 173 -3.19 -4.80 -3.47
C THR A 173 -2.08 -4.42 -2.51
N ILE A 174 -0.93 -3.99 -3.04
CA ILE A 174 0.23 -3.58 -2.24
C ILE A 174 0.17 -2.08 -1.94
N PHE A 175 0.44 -1.73 -0.69
CA PHE A 175 0.57 -0.36 -0.20
C PHE A 175 1.92 -0.18 0.49
N GLU A 176 2.66 0.83 0.06
CA GLU A 176 3.89 1.30 0.72
C GLU A 176 3.62 2.63 1.42
N ALA A 177 3.93 2.70 2.71
CA ALA A 177 3.77 3.85 3.57
C ALA A 177 5.10 4.62 3.68
N LYS A 178 5.07 5.92 3.40
CA LYS A 178 6.27 6.75 3.44
C LYS A 178 6.05 8.07 4.16
N ARG A 179 7.16 8.58 4.72
CA ARG A 179 7.19 9.83 5.49
C ARG A 179 7.14 11.05 4.57
N GLU A 180 7.96 11.03 3.51
CA GLU A 180 8.16 12.15 2.61
C GLU A 180 8.17 11.69 1.15
N ASN A 181 7.91 12.63 0.24
CA ASN A 181 7.84 12.49 -1.22
C ASN A 181 7.51 11.06 -1.69
N VAL A 182 6.22 10.74 -1.73
CA VAL A 182 5.68 9.43 -2.13
C VAL A 182 6.25 8.94 -3.47
N ARG A 183 6.75 9.83 -4.34
CA ARG A 183 7.39 9.44 -5.62
C ARG A 183 8.74 8.75 -5.44
N VAL A 184 9.51 9.10 -4.42
CA VAL A 184 10.85 8.53 -4.18
C VAL A 184 10.76 7.04 -3.84
N ALA A 185 9.64 6.60 -3.26
CA ALA A 185 9.43 5.20 -2.90
C ALA A 185 8.76 4.34 -3.98
N ILE A 186 8.36 4.93 -5.11
CA ILE A 186 7.80 4.17 -6.24
C ILE A 186 8.73 3.04 -6.67
N PRO A 187 10.06 3.25 -6.89
CA PRO A 187 10.95 2.16 -7.30
C PRO A 187 10.91 0.95 -6.35
N ARG A 188 10.90 1.19 -5.04
CA ARG A 188 10.83 0.15 -4.01
C ARG A 188 9.49 -0.58 -4.03
N ALA A 189 8.38 0.17 -4.01
CA ALA A 189 7.04 -0.41 -4.06
C ALA A 189 6.81 -1.27 -5.33
N VAL A 190 7.37 -0.82 -6.46
CA VAL A 190 7.32 -1.54 -7.74
C VAL A 190 8.16 -2.81 -7.72
N LYS A 191 9.33 -2.80 -7.08
CA LYS A 191 10.17 -4.00 -6.93
C LYS A 191 9.55 -5.06 -6.02
N ALA A 192 8.96 -4.60 -4.92
CA ALA A 192 8.14 -5.43 -4.04
C ALA A 192 6.99 -6.06 -4.84
N THR A 193 6.28 -5.24 -5.61
CA THR A 193 5.21 -5.69 -6.50
C THR A 193 5.67 -6.70 -7.56
N ALA A 194 6.80 -6.44 -8.22
CA ALA A 194 7.37 -7.35 -9.22
C ALA A 194 7.71 -8.71 -8.61
N SER A 195 8.26 -8.71 -7.39
CA SER A 195 8.60 -9.94 -6.67
C SER A 195 7.35 -10.70 -6.24
N TYR A 196 6.32 -10.00 -5.77
CA TYR A 196 5.01 -10.59 -5.47
C TYR A 196 4.37 -11.21 -6.71
N CYS A 197 4.36 -10.50 -7.85
CA CYS A 197 3.88 -11.03 -9.12
C CYS A 197 4.61 -12.31 -9.50
N LYS A 198 5.93 -12.34 -9.36
CA LYS A 198 6.73 -13.53 -9.65
C LYS A 198 6.42 -14.70 -8.72
N GLN A 199 6.30 -14.45 -7.42
CA GLN A 199 5.99 -15.48 -6.41
C GLN A 199 4.61 -16.11 -6.66
N HIS A 200 3.63 -15.29 -7.04
CA HIS A 200 2.24 -15.72 -7.21
C HIS A 200 1.84 -15.92 -8.68
N SER A 201 2.79 -15.90 -9.62
CA SER A 201 2.56 -16.05 -11.07
C SER A 201 1.52 -15.08 -11.64
N LEU A 202 1.49 -13.84 -11.13
CA LEU A 202 0.59 -12.78 -11.57
C LEU A 202 1.19 -12.00 -12.74
N GLN A 203 0.35 -11.64 -13.71
CA GLN A 203 0.77 -10.89 -14.90
C GLN A 203 0.63 -9.38 -14.74
N VAL A 204 -0.21 -8.95 -13.80
CA VAL A 204 -0.47 -7.56 -13.48
C VAL A 204 -0.82 -7.46 -12.01
N LEU A 205 -0.36 -6.39 -11.37
CA LEU A 205 -0.76 -6.04 -10.02
C LEU A 205 -0.87 -4.53 -9.91
N ARG A 206 -1.92 -4.10 -9.23
CA ARG A 206 -2.11 -2.70 -8.86
C ARG A 206 -1.54 -2.46 -7.47
N GLY A 207 -0.99 -1.27 -7.26
CA GLY A 207 -0.47 -0.85 -5.97
C GLY A 207 -0.56 0.64 -5.78
N CYS A 208 -0.20 1.08 -4.58
CA CYS A 208 -0.18 2.49 -4.21
C CYS A 208 1.00 2.80 -3.27
N VAL A 209 1.54 4.00 -3.39
CA VAL A 209 2.47 4.59 -2.42
C VAL A 209 1.79 5.78 -1.76
N THR A 210 1.83 5.86 -0.44
CA THR A 210 1.10 6.88 0.31
C THR A 210 1.80 7.34 1.59
N SER A 211 1.56 8.60 1.97
CA SER A 211 1.87 9.14 3.30
C SER A 211 0.63 9.25 4.20
N GLY A 212 -0.50 8.66 3.79
CA GLY A 212 -1.82 8.90 4.34
C GLY A 212 -2.46 10.19 3.80
N GLU A 213 -1.69 11.25 3.60
CA GLU A 213 -2.16 12.52 3.02
C GLU A 213 -2.05 12.55 1.49
N GLN A 214 -0.91 12.06 0.99
CA GLN A 214 -0.58 11.98 -0.44
C GLN A 214 -0.70 10.55 -0.93
N TRP A 215 -1.17 10.37 -2.16
CA TRP A 215 -1.42 9.06 -2.76
C TRP A 215 -0.96 9.07 -4.21
N VAL A 216 -0.09 8.12 -4.57
CA VAL A 216 0.27 7.83 -5.96
C VAL A 216 -0.11 6.39 -6.25
N PHE A 217 -0.95 6.19 -7.25
CA PHE A 217 -1.40 4.90 -7.70
C PHE A 217 -0.49 4.40 -8.83
N PHE A 218 -0.25 3.10 -8.88
CA PHE A 218 0.51 2.50 -9.96
C PHE A 218 -0.04 1.15 -10.38
N VAL A 219 0.26 0.78 -11.63
CA VAL A 219 -0.02 -0.54 -12.19
C VAL A 219 1.29 -1.12 -12.69
N TYR A 220 1.67 -2.28 -12.17
CA TYR A 220 2.80 -3.05 -12.65
C TYR A 220 2.33 -4.19 -13.56
N ARG A 221 2.99 -4.36 -14.70
CA ARG A 221 2.76 -5.46 -15.65
C ARG A 221 4.05 -6.21 -15.89
N VAL A 222 3.97 -7.54 -15.87
CA VAL A 222 5.08 -8.40 -16.30
C VAL A 222 5.20 -8.32 -17.82
N ALA A 223 6.43 -8.07 -18.31
CA ALA A 223 6.71 -8.02 -19.74
C ALA A 223 7.08 -9.40 -20.28
N ILE A 224 6.84 -9.62 -21.58
CA ILE A 224 7.09 -10.91 -22.24
C ILE A 224 8.59 -11.28 -22.24
N ASP A 225 9.47 -10.28 -22.21
CA ASP A 225 10.92 -10.42 -22.17
C ASP A 225 11.49 -10.73 -20.76
N GLY A 226 10.62 -10.95 -19.77
CA GLY A 226 11.00 -11.20 -18.38
C GLY A 226 11.29 -9.94 -17.57
N GLY A 227 11.15 -8.75 -18.16
CA GLY A 227 11.17 -7.46 -17.45
C GLY A 227 9.79 -7.06 -16.91
N GLY A 228 9.60 -5.75 -16.71
CA GLY A 228 8.30 -5.21 -16.31
C GLY A 228 8.03 -3.81 -16.86
N VAL A 229 6.77 -3.40 -16.78
CA VAL A 229 6.35 -2.03 -17.07
C VAL A 229 5.52 -1.54 -15.89
N VAL A 230 5.90 -0.40 -15.31
CA VAL A 230 5.08 0.32 -14.34
C VAL A 230 4.49 1.56 -14.98
N SER A 231 3.20 1.80 -14.75
CA SER A 231 2.53 3.06 -15.05
C SER A 231 2.10 3.72 -13.74
N CYS A 232 2.47 4.98 -13.51
CA CYS A 232 2.22 5.70 -12.26
C CYS A 232 1.35 6.94 -12.47
N SER A 233 0.45 7.21 -11.53
CA SER A 233 -0.43 8.37 -11.59
C SER A 233 0.28 9.69 -11.23
N GLU A 234 -0.44 10.78 -11.44
CA GLU A 234 -0.17 12.00 -10.70
C GLU A 234 -0.37 11.79 -9.18
N GLU A 235 -0.01 12.80 -8.38
CA GLU A 235 -0.19 12.73 -6.94
C GLU A 235 -1.57 13.26 -6.55
N PHE A 236 -2.33 12.47 -5.81
CA PHE A 236 -3.60 12.87 -5.22
C PHE A 236 -3.41 13.23 -3.75
N ASN A 237 -4.12 14.27 -3.30
CA ASN A 237 -4.02 14.80 -1.95
C ASN A 237 -5.40 14.81 -1.30
N ILE A 238 -5.49 14.42 -0.02
CA ILE A 238 -6.74 14.55 0.75
C ILE A 238 -7.16 16.03 0.83
N GLY A 239 -6.18 16.91 1.02
CA GLY A 239 -6.39 18.35 1.18
C GLY A 239 -6.88 18.74 2.58
N PRO A 240 -6.73 20.02 2.97
CA PRO A 240 -7.08 20.49 4.30
C PRO A 240 -8.58 20.38 4.61
N ARG A 241 -9.45 20.34 3.60
CA ARG A 241 -10.91 20.26 3.74
C ARG A 241 -11.48 18.93 3.21
N PHE A 242 -10.63 17.92 3.06
CA PHE A 242 -10.99 16.58 2.59
C PHE A 242 -11.52 16.54 1.16
N GLU A 243 -11.22 17.54 0.34
CA GLU A 243 -11.70 17.67 -1.04
C GLU A 243 -11.29 16.50 -1.93
N GLY A 244 -10.10 15.93 -1.74
CA GLY A 244 -9.64 14.78 -2.52
C GLY A 244 -9.94 13.42 -1.89
N LEU A 245 -10.49 13.39 -0.67
CA LEU A 245 -10.79 12.14 0.03
C LEU A 245 -11.78 11.25 -0.74
N PRO A 246 -12.90 11.77 -1.28
CA PRO A 246 -13.80 10.97 -2.11
C PRO A 246 -13.11 10.30 -3.29
N LEU A 247 -12.30 11.06 -4.04
CA LEU A 247 -11.58 10.53 -5.20
C LEU A 247 -10.65 9.39 -4.77
N ILE A 248 -9.82 9.60 -3.74
CA ILE A 248 -8.89 8.59 -3.24
C ILE A 248 -9.65 7.31 -2.84
N LEU A 249 -10.75 7.43 -2.09
CA LEU A 249 -11.55 6.28 -1.67
C LEU A 249 -12.18 5.54 -2.86
N GLY A 250 -12.66 6.26 -3.88
CA GLY A 250 -13.19 5.67 -5.10
C GLY A 250 -12.13 4.89 -5.88
N LEU A 251 -10.94 5.47 -6.03
CA LEU A 251 -9.80 4.80 -6.66
C LEU A 251 -9.35 3.56 -5.88
N LEU A 252 -9.32 3.63 -4.54
CA LEU A 252 -9.02 2.46 -3.70
C LEU A 252 -10.06 1.35 -3.87
N HIS A 253 -11.34 1.71 -3.97
CA HIS A 253 -12.43 0.77 -4.21
C HIS A 253 -12.25 0.03 -5.54
N ASP A 254 -11.86 0.73 -6.60
CA ASP A 254 -11.51 0.13 -7.89
C ASP A 254 -10.27 -0.77 -7.79
N TRP A 255 -9.21 -0.31 -7.11
CA TRP A 255 -7.97 -1.05 -6.93
C TRP A 255 -8.18 -2.41 -6.26
N VAL A 256 -9.12 -2.50 -5.31
CA VAL A 256 -9.45 -3.74 -4.60
C VAL A 256 -10.31 -4.68 -5.44
N ASN A 257 -11.27 -4.15 -6.22
CA ASN A 257 -12.14 -4.98 -7.06
C ASN A 257 -11.44 -5.49 -8.32
N ASN A 258 -10.53 -4.70 -8.88
CA ASN A 258 -9.96 -4.92 -10.22
C ASN A 258 -8.43 -5.11 -10.16
N THR A 259 -7.90 -5.60 -9.05
CA THR A 259 -6.46 -5.65 -8.75
C THR A 259 -5.61 -6.37 -9.79
N MET A 260 -6.19 -7.37 -10.47
CA MET A 260 -5.53 -8.17 -11.51
C MET A 260 -6.03 -7.84 -12.92
N ASP A 261 -6.85 -6.81 -13.08
CA ASP A 261 -7.35 -6.39 -14.39
C ASP A 261 -6.36 -5.41 -15.06
N ARG A 262 -6.09 -5.67 -16.33
CA ARG A 262 -5.29 -4.80 -17.22
C ARG A 262 -6.11 -3.59 -17.67
N GLN A 263 -7.40 -3.78 -17.89
CA GLN A 263 -8.31 -2.70 -18.25
C GLN A 263 -8.58 -1.85 -17.01
N GLN A 264 -8.62 -0.55 -17.22
CA GLN A 264 -8.76 0.45 -16.17
C GLN A 264 -10.00 1.27 -16.51
N ILE A 265 -10.92 1.41 -15.56
CA ILE A 265 -12.11 2.25 -15.74
C ILE A 265 -11.71 3.72 -15.58
N PHE A 266 -10.90 4.01 -14.56
CA PHE A 266 -10.56 5.38 -14.17
C PHE A 266 -9.28 5.92 -14.81
N PHE A 267 -8.46 5.06 -15.40
CA PHE A 267 -7.14 5.45 -15.91
C PHE A 267 -6.90 5.00 -17.35
N THR A 268 -6.02 5.70 -18.06
CA THR A 268 -5.44 5.25 -19.32
C THR A 268 -3.91 5.21 -19.24
N TYR A 269 -3.30 4.41 -20.11
CA TYR A 269 -1.86 4.39 -20.33
C TYR A 269 -1.50 5.32 -21.49
N GLU A 270 -0.35 5.98 -21.42
CA GLU A 270 0.34 6.54 -22.60
C GLU A 270 1.59 5.72 -22.95
#